data_AF-A0AAW8KNS5-F1
#
_entry.id   AF-A0AAW8KNS5-F1
#
_cell.length_a   1.000
_cell.length_b   1.000
_cell.length_c   1.000
_cell.angle_alpha   90.00
_cell.angle_beta   90.00
_cell.angle_gamma   90.00
#
_symmetry.space_group_name_H-M   'P 1'
#
loop_
_entity.id
_entity.type
_entity.pdbx_description
1 polymer ?
#
loop_
_entity_poly.entity_id
_entity_poly.type
_entity_poly.pdbx_seq_one_letter_code
_entity_poly.pdbx_strand_id
1 'polypeptide(L)' 'MDLYFTKPEEVVTLLGERLRKQRLFLEMSQAEVAARAGVGVNTVSNLEAARNVSVENLVRIAMVLGRLNKLQ' A
#
# COMPACT_ATOMS: atom_id res chain seq x y z
N MET A 1 9.60 11.42 19.70
CA MET A 1 8.64 11.77 18.65
C MET A 1 7.35 11.03 18.96
N ASP A 2 6.48 11.72 19.66
CA ASP A 2 5.18 11.24 20.11
C ASP A 2 4.29 10.89 18.90
N LEU A 3 4.10 9.60 18.68
CA LEU A 3 3.17 9.07 17.69
C LEU A 3 1.74 9.09 18.26
N TYR A 4 1.26 10.26 18.69
CA TYR A 4 -0.18 10.45 18.88
C TYR A 4 -0.81 10.64 17.49
N PHE A 5 -1.13 9.52 16.84
CA PHE A 5 -2.01 9.54 15.68
C PHE A 5 -3.39 9.99 16.16
N THR A 6 -3.74 11.23 15.85
CA THR A 6 -4.95 11.88 16.37
C THR A 6 -6.20 11.35 15.68
N LYS A 7 -6.08 10.83 14.45
CA LYS A 7 -7.21 10.25 13.70
C LYS A 7 -6.80 9.02 12.86
N PRO A 8 -7.66 7.98 12.75
CA PRO A 8 -7.41 6.78 11.94
C PRO A 8 -7.09 7.07 10.46
N GLU A 9 -7.70 8.12 9.90
CA GLU A 9 -7.49 8.60 8.53
C GLU A 9 -6.04 9.07 8.26
N GLU A 10 -5.38 9.68 9.25
CA GLU A 10 -3.98 10.10 9.11
C GLU A 10 -3.04 8.89 9.04
N VAL A 11 -3.34 7.82 9.79
CA VAL A 11 -2.60 6.56 9.76
C VAL A 11 -2.72 5.91 8.38
N VAL A 12 -3.94 5.82 7.84
CA VAL A 12 -4.19 5.26 6.51
C VAL A 12 -3.47 6.06 5.43
N THR A 13 -3.45 7.39 5.55
CA THR A 13 -2.75 8.28 4.62
C THR A 13 -1.25 8.03 4.62
N LEU A 14 -0.63 7.98 5.82
CA LEU A 14 0.79 7.68 5.95
C LEU A 14 1.14 6.30 5.40
N LEU A 15 0.29 5.29 5.63
CA LEU A 15 0.48 3.94 5.12
C LEU A 15 0.39 3.89 3.59
N GLY A 16 -0.60 4.54 2.99
CA GLY A 16 -0.77 4.65 1.54
C GLY A 16 0.43 5.31 0.87
N GLU A 17 0.94 6.41 1.44
CA GLU A 17 2.14 7.08 0.96
C GLU A 17 3.39 6.20 1.07
N ARG A 18 3.55 5.44 2.15
CA ARG A 18 4.68 4.51 2.30
C ARG A 18 4.64 3.39 1.27
N LEU A 19 3.46 2.83 1.01
CA LEU A 19 3.27 1.80 -0.01
C LEU A 19 3.57 2.36 -1.41
N ARG A 20 3.15 3.60 -1.70
CA ARG A 20 3.52 4.30 -2.93
C ARG A 20 5.03 4.46 -3.08
N LYS A 21 5.71 4.91 -2.03
CA LYS A 21 7.18 5.05 -2.03
C LYS A 21 7.87 3.71 -2.26
N GLN A 22 7.40 2.63 -1.62
CA GLN A 22 7.93 1.29 -1.85
C GLN A 22 7.69 0.81 -3.28
N ARG A 23 6.49 1.04 -3.84
CA ARG A 23 6.18 0.71 -5.22
C ARG A 23 7.14 1.40 -6.19
N LEU A 24 7.35 2.70 -6.01
CA LEU A 24 8.28 3.49 -6.83
C LEU A 24 9.73 3.05 -6.64
N PHE A 25 10.14 2.69 -5.43
CA PHE A 25 11.47 2.14 -5.15
C PHE A 25 11.71 0.80 -5.84
N LEU A 26 10.68 -0.02 -6.00
CA LEU A 26 10.72 -1.28 -6.74
C LEU A 26 10.47 -1.11 -8.25
N GLU A 27 10.33 0.13 -8.73
CA GLU A 27 10.02 0.46 -10.13
C GLU A 27 8.76 -0.23 -10.68
N MET A 28 7.83 -0.61 -9.78
CA MET A 28 6.61 -1.31 -10.17
C MET A 28 5.51 -0.33 -10.57
N SER A 29 4.79 -0.65 -11.63
CA SER A 29 3.54 0.05 -11.96
C SER A 29 2.41 -0.33 -10.99
N GLN A 30 1.40 0.53 -10.89
CA GLN A 30 0.18 0.20 -10.13
C GLN A 30 -0.49 -1.07 -10.66
N ALA A 31 -0.45 -1.28 -11.98
CA ALA A 31 -1.01 -2.46 -12.63
C ALA A 31 -0.28 -3.75 -12.23
N GLU A 32 1.05 -3.72 -12.13
CA GLU A 32 1.83 -4.87 -11.68
C GLU A 32 1.57 -5.21 -10.21
N VAL A 33 1.50 -4.20 -9.35
CA VAL A 33 1.14 -4.42 -7.93
C VAL A 33 -0.27 -4.99 -7.82
N ALA A 34 -1.22 -4.45 -8.60
CA ALA A 34 -2.60 -4.90 -8.63
C ALA A 34 -2.72 -6.36 -9.08
N ALA A 35 -2.08 -6.71 -10.20
CA ALA A 35 -2.06 -8.06 -10.74
C ALA A 35 -1.46 -9.06 -9.74
N ARG A 36 -0.35 -8.70 -9.09
CA ARG A 36 0.30 -9.56 -8.09
C ARG A 36 -0.49 -9.67 -6.79
N ALA A 37 -1.24 -8.64 -6.41
CA ALA A 37 -2.06 -8.63 -5.19
C ALA A 37 -3.46 -9.22 -5.42
N GLY A 38 -3.83 -9.54 -6.66
CA GLY A 38 -5.17 -10.00 -7.01
C GLY A 38 -6.25 -8.95 -6.74
N VAL A 39 -5.92 -7.67 -6.92
CA VAL A 39 -6.83 -6.53 -6.73
C VAL A 39 -6.93 -5.71 -8.01
N GLY A 40 -7.94 -4.84 -8.11
CA GLY A 40 -8.03 -3.91 -9.24
C GLY A 40 -6.96 -2.81 -9.18
N VAL A 41 -6.53 -2.30 -10.34
CA VAL A 41 -5.58 -1.17 -10.42
C VAL A 41 -6.13 0.07 -9.69
N ASN A 42 -7.44 0.30 -9.79
CA ASN A 42 -8.13 1.36 -9.04
C ASN A 42 -8.01 1.17 -7.52
N THR A 43 -7.99 -0.07 -7.03
CA THR A 43 -7.80 -0.35 -5.59
C THR A 43 -6.42 0.06 -5.14
N VAL A 44 -5.37 -0.20 -5.93
CA VAL A 44 -4.00 0.25 -5.63
C VAL A 44 -3.91 1.76 -5.65
N SER A 45 -4.45 2.41 -6.68
CA SER A 45 -4.45 3.87 -6.80
C SER A 45 -5.22 4.56 -5.66
N ASN A 46 -6.41 4.04 -5.33
CA ASN A 46 -7.21 4.48 -4.18
C ASN A 46 -6.45 4.28 -2.86
N LEU A 47 -5.72 3.17 -2.73
CA LEU A 47 -4.89 2.88 -1.57
C LEU A 47 -3.73 3.87 -1.42
N GLU A 48 -3.02 4.15 -2.50
CA GLU A 48 -1.94 5.14 -2.50
C GLU A 48 -2.47 6.57 -2.28
N ALA A 49 -3.72 6.84 -2.62
CA ALA A 49 -4.41 8.10 -2.39
C ALA A 49 -5.19 8.15 -1.05
N ALA A 50 -5.10 7.10 -0.23
CA ALA A 50 -5.78 6.97 1.06
C ALA A 50 -7.32 7.11 1.00
N ARG A 51 -7.93 6.76 -0.14
CA ARG A 51 -9.38 6.80 -0.36
C ARG A 51 -9.96 5.39 -0.38
N ASN A 52 -11.05 5.15 0.37
CA ASN A 52 -11.81 3.88 0.33
C ASN A 52 -10.93 2.62 0.45
N VAL A 53 -9.99 2.62 1.39
CA VAL A 53 -9.05 1.53 1.59
C VAL A 53 -9.60 0.52 2.58
N SER A 54 -9.83 -0.70 2.13
CA SER A 54 -10.11 -1.83 3.03
C SER A 54 -8.81 -2.37 3.59
N VAL A 55 -8.81 -2.75 4.87
CA VAL A 55 -7.65 -3.36 5.54
C VAL A 55 -7.17 -4.61 4.78
N GLU A 56 -8.09 -5.41 4.23
CA GLU A 56 -7.76 -6.57 3.38
C GLU A 56 -6.90 -6.18 2.16
N ASN A 57 -7.30 -5.14 1.41
CA ASN A 57 -6.56 -4.69 0.24
C ASN A 57 -5.21 -4.09 0.62
N LEU A 58 -5.15 -3.39 1.75
CA LEU A 58 -3.89 -2.89 2.31
C LEU A 58 -2.93 -4.03 2.61
N VAL A 59 -3.41 -5.07 3.29
CA VAL A 59 -2.61 -6.24 3.64
C VAL A 59 -2.15 -7.00 2.39
N ARG A 60 -3.01 -7.19 1.38
CA ARG A 60 -2.62 -7.84 0.10
C ARG A 60 -1.55 -7.04 -0.65
N ILE A 61 -1.74 -5.73 -0.80
CA ILE A 61 -0.79 -4.85 -1.49
C ILE A 61 0.54 -4.78 -0.71
N ALA A 62 0.48 -4.68 0.62
CA ALA A 62 1.66 -4.71 1.47
C ALA A 62 2.39 -6.05 1.42
N MET A 63 1.69 -7.18 1.28
CA MET A 63 2.33 -8.48 1.05
C MET A 63 3.08 -8.52 -0.28
N VAL A 64 2.53 -7.95 -1.35
CA VAL A 64 3.24 -7.87 -2.65
C VAL A 64 4.45 -6.95 -2.59
N LEU A 65 4.31 -5.79 -1.96
CA LEU A 65 5.37 -4.79 -1.83
C LEU A 65 6.41 -5.14 -0.75
N GLY A 66 6.09 -6.04 0.18
CA GLY A 66 6.88 -6.38 1.36
C GLY A 66 7.26 -7.86 1.53
N ARG A 67 6.78 -8.78 0.69
CA ARG A 67 7.01 -10.24 0.83
C ARG A 67 7.13 -10.95 -0.52
N LEU A 68 8.18 -10.63 -1.27
CA LEU A 68 8.93 -11.65 -2.04
C LEU A 68 10.45 -11.41 -2.04
N ASN A 69 10.96 -10.39 -1.33
CA ASN A 69 12.41 -10.11 -1.25
C ASN A 69 13.03 -10.39 0.14
N LYS A 70 12.36 -11.20 0.96
CA LYS A 70 12.88 -11.73 2.23
C LYS A 70 12.61 -13.23 2.37
N LEU A 71 12.84 -13.97 1.28
CA LEU A 71 12.99 -15.43 1.29
C LEU A 71 14.48 -15.83 1.14
N GLN A 72 15.39 -14.96 1.57
CA GLN A 72 16.78 -15.29 1.86
C GLN A 72 17.09 -14.97 3.32
#